data_AF-J2IPN3-F1
#
_entry.id   AF-J2IPN3-F1
#
_cell.length_a   1.000
_cell.length_b   1.000
_cell.length_c   1.000
_cell.angle_alpha   90.00
_cell.angle_beta   90.00
_cell.angle_gamma   90.00
#
_symmetry.space_group_name_H-M   'P 1'
#
loop_
_entity.id
_entity.type
_entity.pdbx_description
1 polymer ?
#
loop_
_entity_poly.entity_id
_entity_poly.type
_entity_poly.pdbx_seq_one_letter_code
_entity_poly.pdbx_strand_id
1 'polypeptide(L)' 'METTNNDQPRVTATDSAIALIEEIRKDHPDILFHQSGGCCDGSSPMCYPADDFVVGDHDVKLGEIAGVPV' A
#
# COMPACT_ATOMS: atom_id res chain seq x y z
N MET A 1 -21.37 -17.13 -11.50
CA MET A 1 -20.28 -16.34 -12.11
C MET A 1 -20.46 -14.93 -11.60
N GLU A 2 -19.76 -14.57 -10.53
CA GLU A 2 -19.80 -13.20 -10.01
C GLU A 2 -19.04 -12.29 -10.98
N THR A 3 -19.72 -11.25 -11.43
CA THR A 3 -19.16 -10.18 -12.25
C THR A 3 -18.29 -9.31 -11.36
N THR A 4 -16.97 -9.52 -11.39
CA THR A 4 -16.03 -8.58 -10.77
C THR A 4 -16.05 -7.28 -11.57
N ASN A 5 -16.53 -6.19 -10.96
CA ASN A 5 -16.44 -4.84 -11.54
C ASN A 5 -14.97 -4.44 -11.67
N ASN A 6 -14.48 -4.37 -12.91
CA ASN A 6 -13.09 -4.01 -13.24
C ASN A 6 -12.73 -2.53 -12.99
N ASP A 7 -13.70 -1.72 -12.54
CA ASP A 7 -13.55 -0.27 -12.29
C ASP A 7 -13.31 0.08 -10.82
N GLN A 8 -13.24 -0.90 -9.91
CA GLN A 8 -13.03 -0.62 -8.50
C GLN A 8 -11.53 -0.61 -8.16
N PRO A 9 -10.99 0.44 -7.54
CA PRO A 9 -9.59 0.47 -7.15
C PRO A 9 -9.28 -0.67 -6.18
N ARG A 10 -8.16 -1.37 -6.43
CA ARG A 10 -7.73 -2.53 -5.62
C ARG A 10 -7.28 -2.15 -4.21
N VAL A 11 -6.94 -0.87 -4.01
CA VAL A 11 -6.54 -0.28 -2.73
C VAL A 11 -7.13 1.12 -2.62
N THR A 12 -7.61 1.48 -1.43
CA THR A 12 -8.07 2.82 -1.07
C THR A 12 -7.57 3.17 0.32
N ALA A 13 -7.64 4.45 0.68
CA ALA A 13 -7.29 4.94 2.00
C ALA A 13 -8.41 5.86 2.51
N THR A 14 -8.64 5.85 3.82
CA THR A 14 -9.49 6.86 4.46
C THR A 14 -8.77 8.19 4.53
N ASP A 15 -9.51 9.29 4.69
CA ASP A 15 -8.94 10.63 4.84
C ASP A 15 -7.93 10.70 6.00
N SER A 16 -8.22 10.01 7.12
CA SER A 16 -7.29 9.92 8.26
C SER A 16 -6.00 9.17 7.93
N ALA A 17 -6.07 8.11 7.11
CA ALA A 17 -4.88 7.39 6.67
C ALA A 17 -4.05 8.24 5.71
N ILE A 18 -4.70 8.99 4.81
CA ILE A 18 -4.03 9.94 3.90
C ILE A 18 -3.29 11.00 4.72
N ALA A 19 -3.94 11.61 5.72
CA ALA A 19 -3.31 12.61 6.59
C ALA A 19 -2.07 12.06 7.32
N LEU A 20 -2.15 10.81 7.82
CA LEU A 20 -1.02 10.15 8.46
C LEU A 20 0.13 9.87 7.47
N ILE A 21 -0.18 9.44 6.24
CA ILE A 21 0.82 9.23 5.20
C ILE A 21 1.54 10.54 4.86
N GLU A 22 0.79 11.63 4.69
CA GLU A 22 1.35 12.95 4.43
C GLU A 22 2.23 13.46 5.58
N GLU A 23 1.88 13.15 6.83
CA GLU A 23 2.72 13.44 7.99
C GLU A 23 4.04 12.67 7.93
N ILE A 24 3.99 11.34 7.75
CA ILE A 24 5.20 10.50 7.63
C ILE A 24 6.09 10.99 6.49
N ARG A 25 5.51 11.39 5.36
CA ARG A 25 6.28 11.86 4.18
C ARG A 25 7.01 13.18 4.38
N LYS A 26 6.68 13.96 5.40
CA LYS A 26 7.47 15.17 5.74
C LYS A 26 8.87 14.79 6.22
N ASP A 27 8.98 13.67 6.94
CA ASP A 27 10.25 13.17 7.47
C ASP A 27 10.88 12.12 6.54
N HIS A 28 10.04 11.33 5.85
CA HIS A 28 10.45 10.23 4.97
C HIS A 28 9.76 10.36 3.59
N PRO A 29 10.31 11.17 2.66
CA PRO A 29 9.62 11.52 1.43
C PRO A 29 9.36 10.33 0.49
N ASP A 30 10.26 9.34 0.53
CA ASP A 30 10.29 8.16 -0.32
C ASP A 30 9.99 6.90 0.49
N ILE A 31 8.72 6.50 0.48
CA ILE A 31 8.20 5.33 1.20
C ILE A 31 7.34 4.47 0.28
N LEU A 32 7.07 3.24 0.70
CA LEU A 32 6.09 2.34 0.10
C LEU A 32 5.31 1.61 1.19
N PHE A 33 4.13 1.10 0.83
CA PHE A 33 3.44 0.12 1.65
C PHE A 33 3.58 -1.27 1.04
N HIS A 34 3.76 -2.27 1.89
CA HIS A 34 3.77 -3.67 1.50
C HIS A 34 2.79 -4.45 2.37
N GLN A 35 2.00 -5.30 1.72
CA GLN A 35 1.08 -6.21 2.39
C GLN A 35 1.43 -7.65 2.00
N SER A 36 1.91 -8.43 2.97
CA SER A 36 2.21 -9.84 2.74
C SER A 36 0.92 -10.66 2.56
N GLY A 37 0.93 -11.64 1.66
CA GLY A 37 -0.19 -12.56 1.42
C GLY A 37 -0.34 -13.67 2.48
N GLY A 38 0.07 -13.45 3.73
CA GLY A 38 0.20 -14.48 4.77
C GLY A 38 -1.13 -15.05 5.29
N CYS A 39 -1.08 -16.29 5.80
CA CYS A 39 -2.23 -17.11 6.20
C CYS A 39 -2.80 -16.80 7.60
N CYS A 40 -2.17 -15.94 8.41
CA CYS A 40 -2.62 -15.65 9.77
C CYS A 40 -3.20 -14.23 9.85
N ASP A 41 -4.51 -14.15 10.08
CA ASP A 41 -5.34 -12.97 10.41
C ASP A 41 -4.63 -11.61 10.41
N GLY A 42 -4.61 -10.95 9.24
CA GLY A 42 -4.38 -9.52 9.13
C GLY A 42 -2.95 -9.14 8.76
N SER A 43 -2.62 -9.28 7.48
CA SER A 43 -1.51 -8.52 6.90
C SER A 43 -1.91 -7.04 6.85
N SER A 44 -1.73 -6.34 7.97
CA SER A 44 -1.81 -4.88 7.97
C SER A 44 -0.80 -4.35 6.96
N PRO A 45 -1.12 -3.30 6.20
CA PRO A 45 -0.15 -2.68 5.32
C PRO A 45 1.01 -2.13 6.15
N MET A 46 2.23 -2.54 5.81
CA MET A 46 3.46 -2.14 6.48
C MET A 46 4.13 -1.03 5.68
N CYS A 47 4.52 0.07 6.33
CA CYS A 47 5.21 1.20 5.70
C CYS A 47 6.73 1.02 5.79
N TYR A 48 7.43 1.14 4.66
CA TYR A 48 8.90 1.03 4.59
C TYR A 48 9.49 2.20 3.78
N PRO A 49 10.74 2.62 4.06
CA PRO A 49 11.53 3.41 3.13
C PRO A 49 11.66 2.68 1.78
N ALA A 50 11.57 3.42 0.68
CA ALA A 50 11.58 2.82 -0.65
C ALA A 50 12.94 2.21 -1.05
N ASP A 51 14.03 2.64 -0.41
CA ASP A 51 15.40 2.16 -0.62
C ASP A 51 15.76 0.93 0.23
N ASP A 52 15.03 0.69 1.33
CA ASP A 52 15.27 -0.43 2.24
C ASP A 52 14.42 -1.68 1.92
N PHE A 53 13.34 -1.53 1.14
CA PHE A 53 12.47 -2.66 0.80
C PHE A 53 12.72 -3.17 -0.63
N VAL A 54 13.05 -4.46 -0.74
CA VAL A 54 13.24 -5.14 -2.03
C VAL A 54 11.93 -5.76 -2.48
N VAL A 55 11.36 -5.23 -3.57
CA VAL A 55 10.19 -5.81 -4.24
C VAL A 55 10.58 -7.13 -4.90
N GLY A 56 9.92 -8.22 -4.51
CA GLY A 56 10.14 -9.55 -5.06
C GLY A 56 9.32 -9.82 -6.32
N ASP A 57 9.68 -10.88 -7.05
CA ASP A 57 9.05 -11.26 -8.33
C ASP A 57 7.55 -11.59 -8.22
N HIS A 58 7.07 -11.87 -7.00
CA HIS A 58 5.67 -12.20 -6.73
C HIS A 58 4.87 -11.01 -6.17
N ASP A 59 5.53 -9.89 -5.88
CA ASP A 59 4.83 -8.69 -5.42
C ASP A 59 4.08 -8.03 -6.59
N VAL A 60 2.90 -7.51 -6.30
CA VAL A 60 2.03 -6.88 -7.30
C VAL A 60 1.63 -5.51 -6.78
N LYS A 61 1.98 -4.46 -7.53
CA LYS A 61 1.49 -3.11 -7.24
C LYS A 61 -0.03 -3.07 -7.34
N LEU A 62 -0.69 -2.86 -6.22
CA LEU A 62 -2.15 -2.77 -6.11
C LEU A 62 -2.65 -1.38 -6.55
N GLY A 63 -1.84 -0.35 -6.32
CA GLY A 63 -2.16 1.02 -6.69
C GLY A 63 -1.30 2.03 -5.96
N GLU A 64 -1.88 3.20 -5.69
CA GLU A 64 -1.25 4.28 -4.93
C GLU A 64 -2.26 4.93 -3.98
N ILE A 65 -1.80 5.29 -2.79
CA ILE A 65 -2.57 6.07 -1.80
C ILE A 65 -1.73 7.29 -1.40
N ALA A 66 -2.29 8.49 -1.49
CA ALA A 66 -1.55 9.75 -1.27
C ALA A 66 -0.23 9.86 -2.08
N GLY A 67 -0.20 9.26 -3.27
CA GLY A 67 1.01 9.18 -4.13
C GLY A 67 2.08 8.19 -3.66
N VAL A 68 1.76 7.33 -2.67
CA VAL A 68 2.65 6.27 -2.17
C VAL A 68 2.23 4.92 -2.78
N PRO A 69 3.17 4.15 -3.35
CA PRO A 69 2.87 2.84 -3.92
C PRO A 69 2.49 1.83 -2.83
N VAL A 70 1.53 0.97 -3.15
CA VAL A 70 1.09 -0.20 -2.36
C VAL A 70 1.18 -1.46 -3.20
#